data_AF-A0A7W0J0A0-F1
#
_entry.id   AF-A0A7W0J0A0-F1
#
_cell.length_a   1.000
_cell.length_b   1.000
_cell.length_c   1.000
_cell.angle_alpha   90.00
_cell.angle_beta   90.00
_cell.angle_gamma   90.00
#
_symmetry.space_group_name_H-M   'P 1'
#
loop_
_entity.id
_entity.type
_entity.pdbx_description
1 polymer ?
#
loop_
_entity_poly.entity_id
_entity_poly.type
_entity_poly.pdbx_seq_one_letter_code
_entity_poly.pdbx_strand_id
1 'polypeptide(L)'
;MKKVSVKRKKAILNMELSTFKIPPAGDILVLGKSCAIGPTAALKMLNTVAHRKFELIRLSNKTIEALLIKKQLFLRADRQALIDTIVEETAAIMSNECMLSIKCDIGIRMSREIQG
;
A
#
# COMPACT_ATOMS: atom_id res chain seq x y z
N MET A 1 49.60 -40.72 6.59
CA MET A 1 49.54 -39.79 5.44
C MET A 1 48.91 -38.47 5.88
N LYS A 2 49.55 -37.31 5.60
CA LYS A 2 49.13 -35.96 6.01
C LYS A 2 48.00 -35.43 5.09
N LYS A 3 46.89 -34.93 5.66
CA LYS A 3 45.83 -34.23 4.90
C LYS A 3 46.20 -32.76 4.70
N VAL A 4 46.28 -32.33 3.43
CA VAL A 4 46.49 -30.93 3.02
C VAL A 4 45.15 -30.18 3.13
N SER A 5 45.15 -29.02 3.79
CA SER A 5 43.95 -28.19 3.95
C SER A 5 43.71 -27.30 2.73
N VAL A 6 42.58 -27.49 2.05
CA VAL A 6 42.11 -26.58 1.00
C VAL A 6 41.31 -25.45 1.65
N LYS A 7 41.87 -24.23 1.70
CA LYS A 7 41.13 -23.04 2.13
C LYS A 7 40.08 -22.69 1.07
N ARG A 8 38.81 -22.96 1.38
CA ARG A 8 37.66 -22.50 0.57
C ARG A 8 37.34 -21.06 0.94
N LYS A 9 37.52 -20.11 0.00
CA LYS A 9 37.02 -18.74 0.15
C LYS A 9 35.49 -18.78 0.16
N LYS A 10 34.89 -18.21 1.21
CA LYS A 10 33.44 -18.19 1.41
C LYS A 10 32.94 -16.82 0.97
N ALA A 11 32.18 -16.76 -0.12
CA ALA A 11 31.42 -15.58 -0.52
C ALA A 11 29.99 -15.75 -0.02
N ILE A 12 29.43 -14.72 0.62
CA ILE A 12 28.04 -14.69 1.07
C ILE A 12 27.33 -13.67 0.19
N LEU A 13 26.38 -14.16 -0.62
CA LEU A 13 25.52 -13.35 -1.48
C LEU A 13 24.16 -13.24 -0.81
N ASN A 14 23.85 -12.06 -0.28
CA ASN A 14 22.52 -11.74 0.23
C ASN A 14 21.76 -10.99 -0.87
N MET A 15 20.69 -11.59 -1.37
CA MET A 15 19.82 -10.98 -2.38
C MET A 15 18.42 -10.82 -1.80
N GLU A 16 17.90 -9.59 -1.84
CA GLU A 16 16.48 -9.32 -1.58
C GLU A 16 15.79 -9.14 -2.93
N LEU A 17 15.06 -10.17 -3.36
CA LEU A 17 14.25 -10.11 -4.56
C LEU A 17 12.91 -9.49 -4.21
N SER A 18 12.54 -8.40 -4.89
CA SER A 18 11.19 -7.85 -4.84
C SER A 18 10.52 -7.94 -6.21
N THR A 19 9.26 -8.36 -6.23
CA THR A 19 8.50 -8.55 -7.46
C THR A 19 8.07 -7.22 -8.08
N PHE A 20 8.08 -7.18 -9.41
CA PHE A 20 7.56 -6.11 -10.27
C PHE A 20 6.18 -5.61 -9.78
N LYS A 21 6.06 -4.31 -9.50
CA LYS A 21 4.85 -3.71 -8.88
C LYS A 21 3.82 -3.29 -9.93
N ILE A 22 2.87 -4.17 -10.14
CA ILE A 22 1.68 -3.99 -10.96
C ILE A 22 0.45 -4.00 -10.03
N PRO A 23 -0.41 -2.95 -10.01
CA PRO A 23 -0.27 -1.61 -10.62
C PRO A 23 0.64 -0.68 -9.78
N PRO A 24 1.14 0.43 -10.34
CA PRO A 24 2.03 1.40 -9.66
C PRO A 24 1.36 2.23 -8.55
N ALA A 25 0.12 1.92 -8.16
CA ALA A 25 -0.71 2.75 -7.28
C ALA A 25 -0.50 2.53 -5.77
N GLY A 26 0.55 1.81 -5.37
CA GLY A 26 0.81 1.54 -3.94
C GLY A 26 -0.29 0.70 -3.30
N ASP A 27 -0.68 1.05 -2.07
CA ASP A 27 -1.77 0.41 -1.31
C ASP A 27 -3.04 1.26 -1.26
N ILE A 28 -2.90 2.59 -1.41
CA ILE A 28 -4.00 3.56 -1.47
C ILE A 28 -3.71 4.54 -2.61
N LEU A 29 -4.72 4.83 -3.42
CA LEU A 29 -4.70 5.92 -4.41
C LEU A 29 -5.75 6.97 -4.05
N VAL A 30 -5.32 8.20 -3.85
CA VAL A 30 -6.14 9.36 -3.51
C VAL A 30 -6.38 10.17 -4.77
N LEU A 31 -7.63 10.53 -5.03
CA LEU A 31 -8.04 11.20 -6.26
C LEU A 31 -8.66 12.57 -5.96
N GLY A 32 -8.08 13.62 -6.53
CA GLY A 32 -8.67 14.96 -6.52
C GLY A 32 -9.87 15.04 -7.47
N LYS A 33 -10.78 16.00 -7.22
CA LYS A 33 -12.03 16.17 -8.01
C LYS A 33 -11.86 16.45 -9.50
N SER A 34 -10.72 17.04 -9.87
CA SER A 34 -10.41 17.43 -11.25
C SER A 34 -9.17 16.71 -11.76
N CYS A 35 -8.82 15.56 -11.17
CA CYS A 35 -7.63 14.82 -11.58
C CYS A 35 -7.80 14.16 -12.96
N ALA A 36 -6.67 13.81 -13.58
CA ALA A 36 -6.63 13.34 -14.97
C ALA A 36 -7.47 12.08 -15.26
N ILE A 37 -7.81 11.29 -14.24
CA ILE A 37 -8.64 10.09 -14.38
C ILE A 37 -9.65 10.01 -13.24
N GLY A 38 -10.94 10.03 -13.58
CA GLY A 38 -12.01 9.96 -12.59
C GLY A 38 -12.04 8.62 -11.82
N PRO A 39 -12.69 8.56 -10.64
CA PRO A 39 -12.58 7.42 -9.73
C PRO A 39 -13.01 6.07 -10.30
N THR A 40 -14.07 6.06 -11.12
CA THR A 40 -14.55 4.84 -11.76
C THR A 40 -13.55 4.30 -12.78
N ALA A 41 -12.90 5.18 -13.54
CA ALA A 41 -11.90 4.79 -14.54
C ALA A 41 -10.60 4.32 -13.86
N ALA A 42 -10.17 5.01 -12.81
CA ALA A 42 -9.03 4.61 -11.99
C ALA A 42 -9.26 3.22 -11.36
N LEU A 43 -10.45 2.96 -10.78
CA LEU A 43 -10.81 1.64 -10.25
C LEU A 43 -10.76 0.55 -11.33
N LYS A 44 -11.30 0.82 -12.53
CA LYS A 44 -11.26 -0.13 -13.65
C LYS A 44 -9.83 -0.46 -14.03
N MET A 45 -8.98 0.56 -14.18
CA MET A 45 -7.55 0.38 -14.46
C MET A 45 -6.89 -0.50 -13.38
N LEU A 46 -7.08 -0.20 -12.10
CA LEU A 46 -6.52 -1.01 -11.01
C LEU A 46 -7.07 -2.43 -11.02
N ASN A 47 -8.34 -2.64 -11.37
CA ASN A 47 -8.97 -3.95 -11.39
C ASN A 47 -8.53 -4.83 -12.57
N THR A 48 -8.23 -4.23 -13.73
CA THR A 48 -7.60 -4.92 -14.88
C THR A 48 -6.24 -5.51 -14.50
N VAL A 49 -5.59 -4.85 -13.55
CA VAL A 49 -4.17 -5.04 -13.28
C VAL A 49 -3.94 -5.82 -11.97
N ALA A 50 -4.79 -5.61 -10.96
CA ALA A 50 -4.81 -6.29 -9.68
C ALA A 50 -6.26 -6.69 -9.32
N HIS A 51 -6.70 -7.80 -9.93
CA HIS A 51 -8.01 -8.47 -9.75
C HIS A 51 -8.81 -8.06 -8.50
N ARG A 52 -9.65 -7.02 -8.60
CA ARG A 52 -10.63 -6.58 -7.59
C ARG A 52 -10.07 -6.36 -6.17
N LYS A 53 -8.77 -6.03 -6.05
CA LYS A 53 -8.09 -5.82 -4.77
C LYS A 53 -8.38 -4.47 -4.12
N PHE A 54 -8.92 -3.53 -4.88
CA PHE A 54 -9.23 -2.18 -4.41
C PHE A 54 -10.72 -1.98 -4.18
N GLU A 55 -11.03 -1.14 -3.20
CA GLU A 55 -12.36 -0.64 -2.90
C GLU A 55 -12.40 0.86 -3.16
N LEU A 56 -13.47 1.32 -3.82
CA LEU A 56 -13.70 2.74 -4.08
C LEU A 56 -14.56 3.34 -2.97
N ILE A 57 -14.02 4.37 -2.33
CA ILE A 57 -14.68 5.16 -1.30
C ILE A 57 -14.86 6.56 -1.83
N ARG A 58 -16.11 6.99 -2.01
CA ARG A 58 -16.43 8.37 -2.38
C ARG A 58 -16.49 9.24 -1.13
N LEU A 59 -15.95 10.45 -1.23
CA LEU A 59 -15.86 11.37 -0.10
C LEU A 59 -16.67 12.63 -0.37
N SER A 60 -17.30 13.16 0.68
CA SER A 60 -17.88 14.51 0.69
C SER A 60 -16.85 15.55 1.11
N ASN A 61 -15.65 15.52 0.52
CA ASN A 61 -14.55 16.44 0.81
C ASN A 61 -14.50 17.58 -0.22
N LYS A 62 -13.91 18.74 0.13
CA LYS A 62 -13.81 19.89 -0.78
C LYS A 62 -12.83 19.64 -1.94
N THR A 63 -11.72 18.96 -1.67
CA THR A 63 -10.60 18.75 -2.61
C THR A 63 -10.52 17.33 -3.14
N ILE A 64 -10.76 16.35 -2.26
CA ILE A 64 -10.64 14.92 -2.56
C ILE A 64 -12.01 14.41 -3.04
N GLU A 65 -12.06 13.70 -4.16
CA GLU A 65 -13.28 13.05 -4.65
C GLU A 65 -13.43 11.64 -4.09
N ALA A 66 -12.32 10.89 -4.08
CA ALA A 66 -12.37 9.48 -3.74
C ALA A 66 -11.02 8.91 -3.29
N LEU A 67 -11.11 7.80 -2.56
CA LEU A 67 -10.00 6.91 -2.23
C LEU A 67 -10.21 5.57 -2.90
N LEU A 68 -9.14 4.99 -3.42
CA LEU A 68 -9.06 3.61 -3.83
C LEU A 68 -8.12 2.90 -2.86
N ILE A 69 -8.67 2.10 -1.95
CA ILE A 69 -7.90 1.46 -0.87
C ILE A 69 -7.85 -0.05 -1.11
N LYS A 70 -6.66 -0.67 -0.96
CA LYS A 70 -6.57 -2.13 -0.95
C LYS A 70 -7.38 -2.70 0.22
N LYS A 71 -8.31 -3.59 -0.09
CA LYS A 71 -9.23 -4.21 0.89
C LYS A 71 -8.50 -4.87 2.07
N GLN A 72 -7.30 -5.40 1.85
CA GLN A 72 -6.50 -6.05 2.89
C GLN A 72 -6.08 -5.11 4.05
N LEU A 73 -6.06 -3.78 3.84
CA LEU A 73 -5.74 -2.83 4.91
C LEU A 73 -6.84 -2.78 5.97
N PHE A 74 -8.10 -2.97 5.57
CA PHE A 74 -9.25 -3.02 6.50
C PHE A 74 -9.26 -4.28 7.38
N LEU A 75 -8.41 -5.27 7.10
CA LEU A 75 -8.23 -6.43 7.98
C LEU A 75 -7.27 -6.12 9.15
N ARG A 76 -6.52 -5.02 9.09
CA ARG A 76 -5.44 -4.70 10.03
C ARG A 76 -5.69 -3.45 10.86
N ALA A 77 -6.67 -2.63 10.48
CA ALA A 77 -7.05 -1.41 11.15
C ALA A 77 -8.55 -1.17 11.01
N ASP A 78 -9.12 -0.38 11.94
CA ASP A 78 -10.49 0.07 11.81
C ASP A 78 -10.69 0.83 10.50
N ARG A 79 -11.79 0.54 9.82
CA ARG A 79 -12.07 1.06 8.47
C ARG A 79 -12.23 2.57 8.48
N GLN A 80 -13.01 3.10 9.41
CA GLN A 80 -13.34 4.52 9.42
C GLN A 80 -12.14 5.33 9.90
N ALA A 81 -11.46 4.87 10.95
CA ALA A 81 -10.22 5.48 11.43
C ALA A 81 -9.16 5.56 10.32
N LEU A 82 -8.97 4.49 9.55
CA LEU A 82 -8.02 4.48 8.43
C LEU A 82 -8.39 5.53 7.37
N ILE A 83 -9.67 5.61 6.99
CA ILE A 83 -10.14 6.59 5.99
C ILE A 83 -9.92 8.01 6.50
N ASP A 84 -10.32 8.30 7.73
CA ASP A 84 -10.23 9.64 8.31
C ASP A 84 -8.78 10.09 8.42
N THR A 85 -7.87 9.23 8.89
CA THR A 85 -6.43 9.52 8.93
C THR A 85 -5.87 9.80 7.54
N ILE A 86 -6.23 9.02 6.52
CA ILE A 86 -5.76 9.27 5.15
C ILE A 86 -6.25 10.64 4.66
N VAL A 87 -7.53 10.96 4.89
CA VAL A 87 -8.13 12.23 4.45
C VAL A 87 -7.47 13.42 5.15
N GLU A 88 -7.27 13.33 6.46
CA GLU A 88 -6.64 14.38 7.26
C GLU A 88 -5.22 14.70 6.76
N GLU A 89 -4.37 13.68 6.64
CA GLU A 89 -2.98 13.85 6.24
C GLU A 89 -2.82 14.31 4.78
N THR A 90 -3.71 13.85 3.89
CA THR A 90 -3.60 14.19 2.46
C THR A 90 -4.27 15.51 2.11
N ALA A 91 -5.30 15.94 2.84
CA ALA A 91 -5.99 17.20 2.58
C ALA A 91 -5.05 18.41 2.67
N ALA A 92 -4.01 18.36 3.52
CA ALA A 92 -3.05 19.45 3.68
C ALA A 92 -2.12 19.66 2.48
N ILE A 93 -1.90 18.63 1.67
CA ILE A 93 -0.89 18.63 0.59
C ILE A 93 -1.48 18.40 -0.80
N MET A 94 -2.78 18.12 -0.88
CA MET A 94 -3.44 17.76 -2.12
C MET A 94 -4.08 18.96 -2.82
N SER A 95 -4.09 18.94 -4.16
CA SER A 95 -4.86 19.85 -4.99
C SER A 95 -5.99 19.09 -5.72
N ASN A 96 -6.95 19.82 -6.28
CA ASN A 96 -8.05 19.21 -7.04
C ASN A 96 -7.58 18.39 -8.26
N GLU A 97 -6.44 18.73 -8.84
CA GLU A 97 -5.95 18.15 -10.10
C GLU A 97 -4.99 16.97 -9.90
N CYS A 98 -4.50 16.78 -8.68
CA CYS A 98 -3.48 15.78 -8.39
C CYS A 98 -4.07 14.40 -8.03
N MET A 99 -3.21 13.39 -8.15
CA MET A 99 -3.42 12.05 -7.61
C MET A 99 -2.24 11.69 -6.73
N LEU A 100 -2.49 11.11 -5.56
CA LEU A 100 -1.43 10.68 -4.64
C LEU A 100 -1.49 9.17 -4.44
N SER A 101 -0.35 8.51 -4.62
CA SER A 101 -0.19 7.08 -4.32
C SER A 101 0.51 6.93 -2.99
N ILE A 102 -0.10 6.18 -2.06
CA ILE A 102 0.42 5.93 -0.73
C ILE A 102 0.76 4.45 -0.61
N LYS A 103 1.97 4.16 -0.12
CA LYS A 103 2.34 2.84 0.38
C LYS A 103 2.08 2.83 1.89
N CYS A 104 1.34 1.85 2.37
CA CYS A 104 0.94 1.79 3.78
C CYS A 104 1.50 0.51 4.41
N ASP A 105 2.19 0.66 5.55
CA ASP A 105 2.66 -0.45 6.37
C ASP A 105 1.97 -0.38 7.73
N ILE A 106 1.19 -1.42 8.06
CA ILE A 106 0.46 -1.53 9.32
C ILE A 106 1.05 -2.70 10.10
N GLY A 107 1.80 -2.38 11.15
CA GLY A 107 2.35 -3.35 12.10
C GLY A 107 1.38 -3.64 13.25
N ILE A 108 1.15 -4.92 13.54
CA ILE A 108 0.33 -5.36 14.68
C ILE A 108 1.26 -5.98 15.71
N ARG A 109 1.25 -5.45 16.93
CA ARG A 109 1.98 -6.02 18.06
C ARG A 109 1.01 -6.82 18.92
N MET A 110 1.32 -8.09 19.14
CA MET A 110 0.55 -8.97 20.02
C MET A 110 1.43 -9.41 21.19
N SER A 111 0.88 -9.34 22.39
CA SER A 111 1.45 -9.91 23.60
C SER A 111 0.38 -10.75 24.28
N ARG A 112 0.71 -11.99 24.62
CA ARG A 112 -0.18 -12.88 25.35
C ARG A 112 0.60 -13.50 26.50
N GLU A 113 0.07 -13.35 27.72
CA GLU A 113 0.51 -14.16 28.86
C GLU A 113 -0.09 -15.55 28.71
N ILE A 114 0.76 -16.57 28.88
CA ILE A 114 0.36 -17.97 28.83
C ILE A 114 0.64 -18.53 30.22
N GLN A 115 -0.37 -19.14 30.86
CA GLN A 115 -0.16 -19.90 32.08
C GLN A 115 0.52 -21.24 31.73
N GLY A 116 1.50 -21.61 32.55
CA GLY A 116 2.29 -22.84 32.40
C GLY A 116 1.50 -24.11 32.66
#